data_AF-A0A954EFK0-F1
#
_entry.id   AF-A0A954EFK0-F1
#
_cell.length_a   1.000
_cell.length_b   1.000
_cell.length_c   1.000
_cell.angle_alpha   90.00
_cell.angle_beta   90.00
_cell.angle_gamma   90.00
#
_symmetry.space_group_name_H-M   'P 1'
#
loop_
_entity.id
_entity.type
_entity.pdbx_description
1 polymer ?
#
loop_
_entity_poly.entity_id
_entity_poly.type
_entity_poly.pdbx_seq_one_letter_code
_entity_poly.pdbx_strand_id
1 'polypeptide(L)'
;MSVSRTTRPDLDRPGTGQGLPFGMSLDLIVNDPEVVQELSQFEEGDPREKFALQALKIGVLALKQARGQIDADVLRAEGKELLLGLQSKLDTHSQLVKAAVDAELKQYFDPESGRLHERLQRLVQQDGELEQLLQKHLGQQDSELVKTLAAHLGPESPLLRHLDPEET
;
A
#
# COMPACT_ATOMS: atom_id res chain seq x y z
N MET A 1 86.53 -7.40 17.97
CA MET A 1 85.85 -6.87 16.78
C MET A 1 85.05 -8.00 16.16
N SER A 2 83.73 -8.06 16.04
CA SER A 2 82.61 -7.35 16.67
C SER A 2 81.37 -8.22 16.38
N VAL A 3 80.76 -8.70 17.46
CA VAL A 3 79.33 -9.01 17.73
C VAL A 3 78.44 -9.54 16.58
N SER A 4 78.06 -10.80 16.71
CA SER A 4 76.82 -11.38 16.18
C SER A 4 75.59 -10.77 16.88
N ARG A 5 74.57 -10.36 16.12
CA ARG A 5 73.20 -10.22 16.65
C ARG A 5 72.17 -10.68 15.65
N THR A 6 71.70 -11.91 15.89
CA THR A 6 70.35 -12.36 15.59
C THR A 6 69.34 -11.42 16.25
N THR A 7 68.45 -10.82 15.47
CA THR A 7 67.26 -10.14 15.99
C THR A 7 66.02 -10.86 15.46
N ARG A 8 65.44 -11.71 16.33
CA ARG A 8 64.04 -12.12 16.26
C ARG A 8 63.17 -10.89 16.57
N PRO A 9 62.09 -10.61 15.83
CA PRO A 9 61.10 -9.64 16.28
C PRO A 9 60.16 -10.28 17.31
N ASP A 10 59.92 -9.50 18.35
CA ASP A 10 59.06 -9.72 19.52
C ASP A 10 57.65 -10.21 19.16
N LEU A 11 57.22 -11.28 19.83
CA LEU A 11 55.85 -11.78 19.83
C LEU A 11 55.31 -11.58 21.26
N ASP A 12 54.83 -10.38 21.61
CA ASP A 12 53.74 -10.15 22.57
C ASP A 12 53.54 -8.68 22.91
N ARG A 13 52.45 -8.08 22.40
CA ARG A 13 51.68 -7.02 23.10
C ARG A 13 50.22 -7.05 22.63
N PRO A 14 49.24 -7.33 23.50
CA PRO A 14 47.84 -7.10 23.20
C PRO A 14 47.51 -5.62 23.47
N GLY A 15 47.52 -4.81 22.41
CA GLY A 15 47.10 -3.41 22.43
C GLY A 15 45.58 -3.29 22.35
N THR A 16 44.99 -2.78 23.42
CA THR A 16 43.62 -2.30 23.55
C THR A 16 43.32 -1.15 22.57
N GLY A 17 42.24 -1.27 21.79
CA GLY A 17 41.51 -0.15 21.17
C GLY A 17 42.30 0.77 20.22
N GLN A 18 42.54 0.33 18.99
CA GLN A 18 42.99 1.18 17.89
C GLN A 18 42.53 0.58 16.55
N GLY A 19 42.26 1.43 15.56
CA GLY A 19 41.76 1.04 14.24
C GLY A 19 42.57 -0.10 13.61
N LEU A 20 41.95 -0.81 12.66
CA LEU A 20 42.56 -1.96 11.99
C LEU A 20 44.00 -1.63 11.54
N PRO A 21 45.00 -2.48 11.84
CA PRO A 21 46.38 -2.23 11.44
C PRO A 21 46.48 -2.08 9.92
N PHE A 22 47.41 -1.25 9.44
CA PHE A 22 47.60 -0.98 8.00
C PHE A 22 47.97 -2.23 7.17
N GLY A 23 48.35 -3.34 7.82
CA GLY A 23 48.58 -4.64 7.19
C GLY A 23 48.84 -5.74 8.23
N MET A 24 48.75 -7.00 7.79
CA MET A 24 49.06 -8.20 8.56
C MET A 24 49.94 -9.10 7.69
N SER A 25 51.06 -9.60 8.23
CA SER A 25 51.92 -10.57 7.55
C SER A 25 51.31 -11.97 7.70
N LEU A 26 51.25 -12.71 6.59
CA LEU A 26 50.62 -14.02 6.52
C LEU A 26 51.51 -14.96 5.68
N ASP A 27 52.07 -15.97 6.33
CA ASP A 27 52.84 -17.02 5.66
C ASP A 27 51.92 -18.18 5.29
N LEU A 28 51.73 -18.40 4.00
CA LEU A 28 50.86 -19.46 3.46
C LEU A 28 51.65 -20.42 2.59
N ILE A 29 51.39 -21.72 2.75
CA ILE A 29 51.84 -22.75 1.82
C ILE A 29 50.66 -23.09 0.91
N VAL A 30 50.77 -22.77 -0.37
CA VAL A 30 49.74 -23.05 -1.37
C VAL A 30 49.99 -24.43 -1.96
N ASN A 31 49.07 -25.37 -1.72
CA ASN A 31 49.14 -26.75 -2.22
C ASN A 31 48.15 -27.04 -3.35
N ASP A 32 47.24 -26.12 -3.63
CA ASP A 32 46.23 -26.31 -4.68
C ASP A 32 46.88 -26.24 -6.07
N PRO A 33 46.78 -27.29 -6.90
CA PRO A 33 47.48 -27.34 -8.18
C PRO A 33 47.11 -26.22 -9.15
N GLU A 34 45.84 -25.79 -9.18
CA GLU A 34 45.38 -24.74 -10.08
C GLU A 34 45.93 -23.38 -9.63
N VAL A 35 45.89 -23.09 -8.33
CA VAL A 35 46.44 -21.84 -7.78
C VAL A 35 47.97 -21.81 -7.92
N VAL A 36 48.65 -22.94 -7.71
CA VAL A 36 50.10 -23.05 -7.93
C VAL A 36 50.45 -22.78 -9.40
N GLN A 37 49.69 -23.36 -10.34
CA GLN A 37 49.89 -23.12 -11.75
C GLN A 37 49.73 -21.63 -12.10
N GLU A 38 48.68 -20.97 -11.63
CA GLU A 38 48.46 -19.54 -11.86
C GLU A 38 49.54 -18.65 -11.23
N LEU A 39 49.95 -18.92 -9.99
CA LEU A 39 51.02 -18.17 -9.33
C LEU A 39 52.39 -18.38 -10.01
N SER A 40 52.61 -19.55 -10.59
CA SER A 40 53.86 -19.88 -11.29
C SER A 40 54.03 -19.17 -12.63
N GLN A 41 52.95 -18.58 -13.18
CA GLN A 41 53.02 -17.75 -14.39
C GLN A 41 53.76 -16.42 -14.14
N PHE A 42 53.88 -16.01 -12.88
CA PHE A 42 54.58 -14.80 -12.47
C PHE A 42 55.97 -15.13 -11.88
N GLU A 43 56.95 -14.27 -12.18
CA GLU A 43 58.28 -14.36 -11.60
C GLU A 43 58.23 -14.29 -10.06
N GLU A 44 59.17 -14.97 -9.40
CA GLU A 44 59.24 -14.99 -7.94
C GLU A 44 59.63 -13.61 -7.40
N GLY A 45 58.95 -13.19 -6.31
CA GLY A 45 59.10 -11.86 -5.70
C GLY A 45 57.87 -10.97 -5.91
N ASP A 46 58.09 -9.66 -6.04
CA ASP A 46 57.06 -8.62 -6.12
C ASP A 46 55.87 -8.91 -7.07
N PRO A 47 56.05 -9.38 -8.32
CA PRO A 47 54.91 -9.57 -9.22
C PRO A 47 53.98 -10.70 -8.75
N ARG A 48 54.54 -11.82 -8.28
CA ARG A 48 53.77 -12.94 -7.71
C ARG A 48 53.08 -12.54 -6.39
N GLU A 49 53.77 -11.79 -5.53
CA GLU A 49 53.20 -11.30 -4.27
C GLU A 49 52.02 -10.36 -4.49
N LYS A 50 52.15 -9.39 -5.42
CA LYS A 50 51.05 -8.46 -5.77
C LYS A 50 49.84 -9.20 -6.30
N PHE A 51 50.04 -10.19 -7.17
CA PHE A 51 48.97 -11.02 -7.68
C PHE A 51 48.29 -11.83 -6.57
N ALA A 52 49.08 -12.48 -5.69
CA ALA A 52 48.55 -13.23 -4.55
C ALA A 52 47.72 -12.36 -3.60
N LEU A 53 48.20 -11.15 -3.28
CA LEU A 53 47.46 -10.19 -2.45
C LEU A 53 46.15 -9.72 -3.12
N GLN A 54 46.18 -9.50 -4.44
CA GLN A 54 44.99 -9.13 -5.19
C GLN A 54 43.96 -10.27 -5.22
N ALA A 55 44.40 -11.50 -5.47
CA ALA A 55 43.56 -12.69 -5.43
C ALA A 55 42.94 -12.90 -4.04
N LEU A 56 43.74 -12.74 -2.97
CA LEU A 56 43.28 -12.81 -1.59
C LEU A 56 42.22 -11.74 -1.28
N LYS A 57 42.43 -10.50 -1.72
CA LYS A 57 41.46 -9.41 -1.57
C LYS A 57 40.13 -9.75 -2.26
N ILE A 58 40.18 -10.25 -3.49
CA ILE A 58 38.99 -10.65 -4.24
C ILE A 58 38.29 -11.82 -3.55
N GLY A 59 39.03 -12.84 -3.12
CA GLY A 59 38.50 -13.98 -2.40
C GLY A 59 37.80 -13.59 -1.08
N VAL A 60 38.40 -12.69 -0.29
CA VAL A 60 37.78 -12.18 0.94
C VAL A 60 36.49 -11.40 0.64
N LEU A 61 36.47 -10.59 -0.42
CA LEU A 61 35.25 -9.88 -0.84
C LEU A 61 34.15 -10.85 -1.28
N ALA A 62 34.50 -11.88 -2.06
CA ALA A 62 33.55 -12.90 -2.50
C ALA A 62 32.99 -13.71 -1.31
N LEU A 63 33.83 -14.09 -0.35
CA LEU A 63 33.39 -14.76 0.88
C LEU A 63 32.51 -13.85 1.75
N LYS A 64 32.81 -12.55 1.81
CA LYS A 64 31.96 -11.57 2.50
C LYS A 64 30.60 -11.42 1.85
N GLN A 65 30.55 -11.42 0.52
CA GLN A 65 29.31 -11.40 -0.25
C GLN A 65 28.49 -12.69 -0.03
N ALA A 66 29.13 -13.86 -0.12
CA ALA A 66 28.47 -15.15 0.12
C ALA A 66 27.92 -15.29 1.55
N ARG A 67 28.51 -14.58 2.53
CA ARG A 67 28.04 -14.55 3.93
C ARG A 67 26.84 -13.62 4.16
N GLY A 68 26.33 -12.94 3.14
CA GLY A 68 25.08 -12.15 3.21
C GLY A 68 25.19 -10.78 3.90
N GLN A 69 26.40 -10.28 4.13
CA GLN A 69 26.60 -8.96 4.77
C GLN A 69 26.34 -7.76 3.84
N ILE A 70 26.28 -7.99 2.53
CA ILE A 70 25.98 -6.92 1.56
C ILE A 70 24.45 -6.80 1.33
N ASP A 71 23.68 -7.85 1.61
CA ASP A 71 22.24 -7.87 1.32
C ASP A 71 21.39 -7.16 2.39
N ALA A 72 21.77 -7.24 3.67
CA ALA A 72 20.91 -6.73 4.75
C ALA A 72 20.77 -5.20 4.77
N ASP A 73 21.85 -4.46 4.49
CA ASP A 73 21.83 -2.99 4.52
C ASP A 73 21.16 -2.41 3.27
N VAL A 74 21.42 -3.01 2.10
CA VAL A 74 20.78 -2.62 0.83
C VAL A 74 19.28 -2.93 0.88
N LEU A 75 18.89 -4.14 1.31
CA LEU A 75 17.49 -4.53 1.44
C LEU A 75 16.73 -3.66 2.46
N ARG A 76 17.39 -3.27 3.56
CA ARG A 76 16.79 -2.36 4.56
C ARG A 76 16.59 -0.96 4.00
N ALA A 77 17.55 -0.43 3.24
CA ALA A 77 17.42 0.87 2.59
C ALA A 77 16.30 0.87 1.56
N GLU A 78 16.28 -0.14 0.69
CA GLU A 78 15.27 -0.27 -0.37
C GLU A 78 13.87 -0.55 0.22
N GLY A 79 13.78 -1.34 1.29
CA GLY A 79 12.54 -1.54 2.04
C GLY A 79 12.01 -0.26 2.68
N LYS A 80 12.89 0.62 3.18
CA LYS A 80 12.50 1.92 3.74
C LYS A 80 11.95 2.85 2.66
N GLU A 81 12.60 2.91 1.50
CA GLU A 81 12.13 3.72 0.36
C GLU A 81 10.77 3.23 -0.15
N LEU A 82 10.57 1.92 -0.25
CA LEU A 82 9.28 1.33 -0.64
C LEU A 82 8.16 1.66 0.35
N LEU A 83 8.44 1.58 1.65
CA LEU A 83 7.46 1.91 2.70
C LEU A 83 7.08 3.39 2.65
N LEU A 84 8.05 4.29 2.47
CA LEU A 84 7.79 5.73 2.31
C LEU A 84 6.94 6.01 1.07
N GLY A 85 7.27 5.37 -0.06
CA GLY A 85 6.48 5.49 -1.29
C GLY A 85 5.06 4.96 -1.14
N LEU A 86 4.87 3.84 -0.45
CA LEU A 86 3.55 3.25 -0.20
C LEU A 86 2.71 4.14 0.72
N GLN A 87 3.30 4.65 1.80
CA GLN A 87 2.63 5.54 2.74
C GLN A 87 2.14 6.80 2.03
N SER A 88 2.99 7.44 1.22
CA SER A 88 2.63 8.64 0.47
C SER A 88 1.48 8.40 -0.52
N LYS A 89 1.47 7.26 -1.21
CA LYS A 89 0.38 6.89 -2.13
C LYS A 89 -0.93 6.63 -1.40
N LEU A 90 -0.88 5.93 -0.26
CA LEU A 90 -2.07 5.66 0.56
C LEU A 90 -2.66 6.96 1.13
N ASP A 91 -1.82 7.87 1.62
CA ASP A 91 -2.26 9.16 2.15
C ASP A 91 -2.93 10.00 1.05
N THR A 92 -2.34 10.05 -0.13
CA THR A 92 -2.90 10.77 -1.29
C THR A 92 -4.24 10.18 -1.71
N HIS A 93 -4.33 8.84 -1.78
CA HIS A 93 -5.59 8.18 -2.13
C HIS A 93 -6.68 8.41 -1.08
N SER A 94 -6.33 8.34 0.20
CA SER A 94 -7.23 8.65 1.32
C SER A 94 -7.78 10.08 1.23
N GLN A 95 -6.93 11.05 0.92
CA GLN A 95 -7.35 12.45 0.74
C GLN A 95 -8.28 12.62 -0.47
N LEU A 96 -7.97 11.97 -1.60
CA LEU A 96 -8.81 12.02 -2.79
C LEU A 96 -10.20 11.43 -2.54
N VAL A 97 -10.27 10.27 -1.89
CA VAL A 97 -11.56 9.62 -1.56
C VAL A 97 -12.37 10.52 -0.63
N LYS A 98 -11.76 11.11 0.39
CA LYS A 98 -12.44 12.06 1.29
C LYS A 98 -13.00 13.26 0.52
N ALA A 99 -12.17 13.88 -0.32
CA ALA A 99 -12.60 15.03 -1.12
C ALA A 99 -13.74 14.68 -2.09
N ALA A 100 -13.70 13.49 -2.70
CA ALA A 100 -14.76 13.03 -3.59
C ALA A 100 -16.08 12.79 -2.84
N VAL A 101 -16.02 12.15 -1.67
CA VAL A 101 -17.21 11.91 -0.83
C VAL A 101 -17.79 13.25 -0.34
N ASP A 102 -16.96 14.17 0.13
CA ASP A 102 -17.40 15.49 0.57
C ASP A 102 -18.06 16.28 -0.57
N ALA A 103 -17.49 16.22 -1.78
CA ALA A 103 -18.05 16.88 -2.96
C ALA A 103 -19.42 16.30 -3.34
N GLU A 104 -19.56 14.96 -3.35
CA GLU A 104 -20.83 14.30 -3.67
C GLU A 104 -21.90 14.58 -2.61
N LEU A 105 -21.54 14.50 -1.32
CA LEU A 105 -22.44 14.84 -0.22
C LEU A 105 -22.89 16.29 -0.30
N LYS A 106 -21.97 17.22 -0.59
CA LYS A 106 -22.32 18.62 -0.81
C LYS A 106 -23.28 18.77 -1.98
N GLN A 107 -22.99 18.17 -3.13
CA GLN A 107 -23.88 18.23 -4.29
C GLN A 107 -25.28 17.67 -4.00
N TYR A 108 -25.39 16.65 -3.16
CA TYR A 108 -26.67 16.04 -2.84
C TYR A 108 -27.48 16.84 -1.81
N PHE A 109 -26.81 17.34 -0.76
CA PHE A 109 -27.43 17.97 0.41
C PHE A 109 -27.33 19.50 0.44
N ASP A 110 -26.78 20.15 -0.60
CA ASP A 110 -26.71 21.60 -0.67
C ASP A 110 -28.12 22.22 -0.45
N PRO A 111 -28.27 23.15 0.50
CA PRO A 111 -29.59 23.66 0.89
C PRO A 111 -30.22 24.59 -0.15
N GLU A 112 -29.45 25.12 -1.10
CA GLU A 112 -29.96 26.00 -2.16
C GLU A 112 -30.10 25.26 -3.50
N SER A 113 -29.20 24.31 -3.78
CA SER A 113 -29.08 23.66 -5.10
C SER A 113 -28.90 22.15 -5.03
N GLY A 114 -29.06 21.55 -3.85
CA GLY A 114 -28.83 20.13 -3.65
C GLY A 114 -29.92 19.31 -4.33
N ARG A 115 -29.53 18.17 -4.92
CA ARG A 115 -30.49 17.27 -5.59
C ARG A 115 -31.62 16.83 -4.66
N LEU A 116 -31.34 16.66 -3.36
CA LEU A 116 -32.35 16.36 -2.36
C LEU A 116 -33.29 17.55 -2.14
N HIS A 117 -32.76 18.76 -2.02
CA HIS A 117 -33.55 19.98 -1.85
C HIS A 117 -34.49 20.18 -3.05
N GLU A 118 -33.97 20.09 -4.27
CA GLU A 118 -34.77 20.21 -5.51
C GLU A 118 -35.88 19.16 -5.60
N ARG A 119 -35.62 17.92 -5.17
CA ARG A 119 -36.63 16.85 -5.15
C ARG A 119 -37.69 17.12 -4.09
N LEU A 120 -37.27 17.56 -2.90
CA LEU A 120 -38.20 17.88 -1.82
C LEU A 120 -39.11 19.05 -2.23
N GLN A 121 -38.55 20.07 -2.88
CA GLN A 121 -39.30 21.23 -3.35
C GLN A 121 -40.31 20.84 -4.43
N ARG A 122 -39.93 20.01 -5.41
CA ARG A 122 -40.86 19.47 -6.43
C ARG A 122 -41.98 18.62 -5.84
N LEU A 123 -41.69 17.89 -4.76
CA LEU A 123 -42.68 17.05 -4.09
C LEU A 123 -43.71 17.89 -3.30
N VAL A 124 -43.27 18.97 -2.64
CA VAL A 124 -44.07 19.72 -1.64
C VAL A 124 -44.67 21.02 -2.19
N GLN A 125 -44.16 21.57 -3.29
CA GLN A 125 -44.70 22.80 -3.88
C GLN A 125 -46.18 22.64 -4.29
N GLN A 126 -46.88 23.77 -4.43
CA GLN A 126 -48.26 23.80 -4.93
C GLN A 126 -48.32 23.20 -6.34
N ASP A 127 -49.33 22.36 -6.59
CA ASP A 127 -49.46 21.47 -7.76
C ASP A 127 -48.28 20.49 -7.94
N GLY A 128 -47.54 20.22 -6.85
CA GLY A 128 -46.41 19.30 -6.83
C GLY A 128 -46.80 17.83 -6.94
N GLU A 129 -45.80 16.96 -7.00
CA GLU A 129 -46.01 15.51 -7.21
C GLU A 129 -46.90 14.88 -6.11
N LEU A 130 -46.77 15.34 -4.86
CA LEU A 130 -47.59 14.84 -3.76
C LEU A 130 -49.05 15.29 -3.88
N GLU A 131 -49.28 16.54 -4.20
CA GLU A 131 -50.63 17.11 -4.33
C GLU A 131 -51.37 16.48 -5.51
N GLN A 132 -50.70 16.28 -6.65
CA GLN A 132 -51.28 15.59 -7.81
C GLN A 132 -51.66 14.13 -7.48
N LEU A 133 -50.82 13.41 -6.73
CA LEU A 133 -51.13 12.05 -6.28
C LEU A 133 -52.31 12.02 -5.31
N LEU A 134 -52.33 12.94 -4.33
CA LEU A 134 -53.43 13.06 -3.38
C LEU A 134 -54.72 13.44 -4.10
N GLN A 135 -54.69 14.36 -5.06
CA GLN A 135 -55.87 14.77 -5.81
C GLN A 135 -56.40 13.64 -6.72
N LYS A 136 -55.51 12.85 -7.32
CA LYS A 136 -55.90 11.65 -8.09
C LYS A 136 -56.62 10.60 -7.22
N HIS A 137 -56.18 10.40 -5.97
CA HIS A 137 -56.72 9.35 -5.10
C HIS A 137 -57.81 9.82 -4.14
N LEU A 138 -57.83 11.09 -3.72
CA LEU A 138 -58.71 11.65 -2.68
C LEU A 138 -59.54 12.85 -3.16
N GLY A 139 -59.32 13.33 -4.39
CA GLY A 139 -60.03 14.49 -4.94
C GLY A 139 -61.55 14.31 -4.97
N GLN A 140 -62.27 15.42 -4.83
CA GLN A 140 -63.73 15.43 -4.70
C GLN A 140 -64.49 15.01 -5.98
N GLN A 141 -63.85 15.08 -7.15
CA GLN A 141 -64.42 14.67 -8.43
C GLN A 141 -63.51 13.61 -9.05
N ASP A 142 -64.06 12.43 -9.35
CA ASP A 142 -63.40 11.32 -10.06
C ASP A 142 -62.25 10.57 -9.38
N SER A 143 -62.08 10.74 -8.06
CA SER A 143 -61.09 9.98 -7.27
C SER A 143 -61.27 8.46 -7.40
N GLU A 144 -60.15 7.72 -7.46
CA GLU A 144 -60.17 6.25 -7.47
C GLU A 144 -60.83 5.66 -6.21
N LEU A 145 -60.68 6.31 -5.04
CA LEU A 145 -61.37 5.92 -3.82
C LEU A 145 -62.88 6.16 -3.93
N VAL A 146 -63.31 7.30 -4.47
CA VAL A 146 -64.73 7.59 -4.69
C VAL A 146 -65.35 6.60 -5.69
N LYS A 147 -64.62 6.23 -6.74
CA LYS A 147 -65.05 5.19 -7.71
C LYS A 147 -65.19 3.82 -7.05
N THR A 148 -64.21 3.44 -6.21
CA THR A 148 -64.23 2.14 -5.52
C THR A 148 -65.34 2.09 -4.47
N LEU A 149 -65.54 3.18 -3.71
CA LEU A 149 -66.62 3.32 -2.74
C LEU A 149 -67.99 3.36 -3.44
N ALA A 150 -68.15 4.08 -4.55
CA ALA A 150 -69.41 4.08 -5.30
C ALA A 150 -69.73 2.70 -5.91
N ALA A 151 -68.73 1.94 -6.35
CA ALA A 151 -68.94 0.59 -6.84
C ALA A 151 -69.41 -0.38 -5.75
N HIS A 152 -68.96 -0.21 -4.50
CA HIS A 152 -69.27 -1.12 -3.39
C HIS A 152 -70.39 -0.65 -2.45
N LEU A 153 -70.67 0.66 -2.40
CA LEU A 153 -71.63 1.30 -1.47
C LEU A 153 -72.59 2.28 -2.17
N GLY A 154 -72.50 2.44 -3.48
CA GLY A 154 -73.38 3.32 -4.25
C GLY A 154 -74.77 2.72 -4.50
N PRO A 155 -75.70 3.48 -5.10
CA PRO A 155 -77.08 3.06 -5.36
C PRO A 155 -77.20 1.83 -6.26
N GLU A 156 -76.16 1.52 -7.04
CA GLU A 156 -76.06 0.32 -7.89
C GLU A 156 -75.29 -0.83 -7.23
N SER A 157 -74.86 -0.68 -5.97
CA SER A 157 -73.96 -1.65 -5.33
C SER A 157 -74.67 -2.94 -4.89
N PRO A 158 -73.98 -4.09 -4.94
CA PRO A 158 -74.55 -5.37 -4.51
C PRO A 158 -74.95 -5.39 -3.03
N LEU A 159 -74.27 -4.59 -2.18
CA LEU A 159 -74.59 -4.48 -0.76
C LEU A 159 -75.90 -3.72 -0.52
N LEU A 160 -76.17 -2.65 -1.27
CA LEU A 160 -77.46 -1.94 -1.18
C LEU A 160 -78.61 -2.76 -1.75
N ARG A 161 -78.39 -3.49 -2.86
CA ARG A 161 -79.41 -4.42 -3.40
C ARG A 161 -79.78 -5.54 -2.42
N HIS A 162 -78.85 -5.99 -1.58
CA HIS A 162 -79.14 -6.97 -0.52
C HIS A 162 -79.76 -6.36 0.74
N LEU A 163 -79.73 -5.04 0.90
CA LEU A 163 -80.28 -4.31 2.05
C LEU A 163 -81.54 -3.51 1.69
N ASP A 164 -81.93 -3.45 0.41
CA ASP A 164 -83.18 -2.82 -0.03
C ASP A 164 -84.37 -3.68 0.43
N PRO A 165 -85.21 -3.18 1.34
CA PRO A 165 -86.28 -3.96 1.96
C PRO A 165 -87.51 -4.18 1.04
N GLU A 166 -87.43 -3.76 -0.23
CA GLU A 166 -88.51 -3.90 -1.22
C GLU A 166 -88.35 -5.15 -2.12
N GLU A 167 -87.27 -5.92 -2.00
CA GLU A 167 -87.16 -7.28 -2.56
C GLU A 167 -87.39 -8.33 -1.45
N THR A 168 -88.63 -8.48 -0.99
CA THR A 168 -89.09 -9.72 -0.32
C THR A 168 -90.34 -10.27 -0.98
#